data_AF-A0A937QT35-F1
#
_entry.id   AF-A0A937QT35-F1
#
_cell.length_a   1.000
_cell.length_b   1.000
_cell.length_c   1.000
_cell.angle_alpha   90.00
_cell.angle_beta   90.00
_cell.angle_gamma   90.00
#
_symmetry.space_group_name_H-M   'P 1'
#
loop_
_entity.id
_entity.type
_entity.pdbx_description
1 polymer ?
#
loop_
_entity_poly.entity_id
_entity_poly.type
_entity_poly.pdbx_seq_one_letter_code
_entity_poly.pdbx_strand_id
1 'polypeptide(L)'
;MESIKEELSERQKQEAAIRLLRKLGEQLQSSDASTRRRAAYNLSWMQEDGLTILKGVLCGNFHVTAKNAAAYGLRNMRGRMKKVALEALNQGLKHRDNSTKQVCRAALQLVGQKVSAGDSPKRQTPKKTRIREISHESRPRARYDTRRGVGTRRMRG
;
A
#
# COMPACT_ATOMS: atom_id res chain seq x y z
N MET A 1 6.43 -22.55 45.69
CA MET A 1 7.01 -21.30 45.15
C MET A 1 5.84 -20.41 44.78
N GLU A 2 5.47 -19.51 45.69
CA GLU A 2 4.36 -18.58 45.51
C GLU A 2 4.79 -17.48 44.54
N SER A 3 4.09 -17.38 43.40
CA SER A 3 4.33 -16.35 42.41
C SER A 3 3.81 -15.02 42.93
N ILE A 4 4.70 -14.20 43.51
CA ILE A 4 4.43 -12.80 43.83
C ILE A 4 4.18 -12.10 42.49
N LYS A 5 2.90 -11.94 42.12
CA LYS A 5 2.50 -10.97 41.11
C LYS A 5 2.72 -9.61 41.75
N GLU A 6 3.83 -8.96 41.42
CA GLU A 6 4.03 -7.56 41.71
C GLU A 6 2.86 -6.78 41.08
N GLU A 7 1.89 -6.38 41.89
CA GLU A 7 0.82 -5.50 41.46
C GLU A 7 1.43 -4.14 41.18
N LEU A 8 1.74 -3.89 39.90
CA LEU A 8 2.18 -2.58 39.46
C LEU A 8 1.17 -1.53 39.91
N SER A 9 1.66 -0.46 40.53
CA SER A 9 0.83 0.68 40.90
C SER A 9 0.13 1.23 39.67
N GLU A 10 -1.09 1.72 39.81
CA GLU A 10 -1.84 2.37 38.73
C GLU A 10 -1.01 3.45 38.02
N ARG A 11 -0.14 4.16 38.75
CA ARG A 11 0.81 5.13 38.18
C ARG A 11 1.81 4.48 37.22
N GLN A 12 2.37 3.33 37.59
CA GLN A 12 3.33 2.60 36.74
C GLN A 12 2.67 2.07 35.47
N LYS A 13 1.42 1.58 35.58
CA LYS A 13 0.63 1.15 34.42
C LYS A 13 0.36 2.32 33.46
N GLN A 14 -0.02 3.48 33.99
CA GLN A 14 -0.23 4.70 33.21
C GLN A 14 1.06 5.16 32.51
N GLU A 15 2.19 5.19 33.22
CA GLU A 15 3.48 5.53 32.63
C GLU A 15 3.89 4.55 31.53
N ALA A 16 3.70 3.25 31.75
CA ALA A 16 4.00 2.23 30.75
C ALA A 16 3.14 2.40 29.48
N ALA A 17 1.85 2.73 29.65
CA ALA A 17 0.95 3.03 28.53
C ALA A 17 1.41 4.28 27.76
N ILE A 18 1.80 5.36 28.44
CA ILE A 18 2.31 6.58 27.81
C ILE A 18 3.60 6.29 27.03
N ARG A 19 4.52 5.52 27.61
CA ARG A 19 5.78 5.11 26.94
C ARG A 19 5.49 4.26 25.70
N LEU A 20 4.52 3.34 25.79
CA LEU A 20 4.10 2.53 24.65
C LEU A 20 3.48 3.39 23.54
N LEU A 21 2.58 4.32 23.87
CA LEU A 21 1.96 5.23 22.90
C LEU A 21 3.01 6.05 22.16
N ARG A 22 3.99 6.60 22.89
CA ARG A 22 5.10 7.36 22.31
C ARG A 22 5.90 6.50 21.33
N LYS A 23 6.30 5.30 21.74
CA LYS A 23 7.04 4.35 20.90
C LYS A 23 6.27 4.00 19.62
N LEU A 24 4.96 3.76 19.72
CA LEU A 24 4.13 3.46 18.54
C LEU A 24 4.02 4.68 17.60
N GLY A 25 3.97 5.90 18.14
CA GLY A 25 3.99 7.15 17.37
C GLY A 25 5.30 7.36 16.60
N GLU A 26 6.44 7.00 17.20
CA GLU A 26 7.75 7.00 16.52
C GLU A 26 7.80 5.93 15.43
N GLN A 27 7.34 4.71 15.73
CA GLN A 27 7.31 3.61 14.77
C GLN A 27 6.40 3.87 13.56
N LEU A 28 5.35 4.68 13.71
CA LEU A 28 4.51 5.16 12.61
C LEU A 28 5.28 6.00 11.58
N GLN A 29 6.43 6.56 11.95
CA GLN A 29 7.29 7.37 11.10
C GLN A 29 8.51 6.61 10.57
N SER A 30 8.66 5.33 10.94
CA SER A 30 9.76 4.48 10.48
C SER A 30 9.82 4.40 8.95
N SER A 31 11.00 4.27 8.37
CA SER A 31 11.16 4.01 6.94
C SER A 31 10.54 2.64 6.55
N ASP A 32 10.63 1.65 7.44
CA ASP A 32 10.10 0.30 7.23
C ASP A 32 8.55 0.26 7.23
N ALA A 33 7.99 -0.21 6.12
CA ALA A 33 6.55 -0.32 5.93
C ALA A 33 5.90 -1.36 6.86
N SER A 34 6.62 -2.42 7.25
CA SER A 34 6.09 -3.45 8.16
C SER A 34 5.95 -2.89 9.57
N THR A 35 6.99 -2.21 10.06
CA THR A 35 7.00 -1.51 11.34
C THR A 35 5.87 -0.47 11.41
N ARG A 36 5.73 0.38 10.39
CA ARG A 36 4.64 1.39 10.36
C ARG A 36 3.25 0.77 10.43
N ARG A 37 2.98 -0.29 9.66
CA ARG A 37 1.66 -0.95 9.64
C ARG A 37 1.36 -1.66 10.95
N ARG A 38 2.34 -2.34 11.54
CA ARG A 38 2.20 -2.97 12.86
C ARG A 38 1.90 -1.93 13.94
N ALA A 39 2.62 -0.80 13.94
CA ALA A 39 2.38 0.29 14.87
C ALA A 39 0.96 0.87 14.72
N ALA A 40 0.53 1.13 13.48
CA ALA A 40 -0.82 1.61 13.20
C ALA A 40 -1.92 0.62 13.63
N TYR A 41 -1.70 -0.68 13.41
CA TYR A 41 -2.63 -1.71 13.86
C TYR A 41 -2.70 -1.76 15.38
N ASN A 42 -1.57 -1.72 16.07
CA ASN A 42 -1.53 -1.71 17.54
C ASN A 42 -2.25 -0.49 18.11
N LEU A 43 -2.05 0.70 17.53
CA LEU A 43 -2.79 1.90 17.91
C LEU A 43 -4.31 1.76 17.69
N SER A 44 -4.77 0.99 16.71
CA SER A 44 -6.20 0.74 16.52
C SER A 44 -6.86 -0.03 17.68
N TRP A 45 -6.07 -0.74 18.49
CA TRP A 45 -6.55 -1.39 19.70
C TRP A 45 -6.60 -0.45 20.90
N MET A 46 -5.84 0.65 20.89
CA MET A 46 -5.75 1.63 21.97
C MET A 46 -6.87 2.68 21.93
N GLN A 47 -7.94 2.42 21.19
CA GLN A 47 -9.20 3.17 21.16
C GLN A 47 -9.01 4.70 21.09
N GLU A 48 -9.42 5.46 22.11
CA GLU A 48 -9.39 6.93 22.14
C GLU A 48 -7.97 7.50 22.04
N ASP A 49 -7.01 6.94 22.77
CA ASP A 49 -5.60 7.36 22.73
C ASP A 49 -5.00 7.07 21.34
N GLY A 50 -5.27 5.87 20.84
CA GLY A 50 -4.85 5.45 19.51
C GLY A 50 -5.45 6.31 18.40
N LEU A 51 -6.74 6.63 18.50
CA LEU A 51 -7.43 7.51 17.54
C LEU A 51 -6.78 8.88 17.50
N THR A 52 -6.46 9.44 18.66
CA THR A 52 -5.85 10.77 18.77
C THR A 52 -4.52 10.83 18.03
N ILE A 53 -3.66 9.83 18.22
CA ILE A 53 -2.37 9.73 17.53
C ILE A 53 -2.56 9.55 16.03
N LEU A 54 -3.41 8.60 15.61
CA LEU A 54 -3.62 8.31 14.19
C LEU A 54 -4.23 9.52 13.46
N LYS A 55 -5.18 10.23 14.07
CA LYS A 55 -5.77 11.46 13.52
C LYS A 55 -4.72 12.57 13.41
N GLY A 56 -3.90 12.75 14.45
CA GLY A 56 -2.81 13.72 14.45
C GLY A 56 -1.80 13.47 13.33
N VAL A 57 -1.41 12.20 13.12
CA VAL A 57 -0.49 11.81 12.05
C VAL A 57 -1.10 11.99 10.67
N LEU A 58 -2.39 11.66 10.50
CA LEU A 58 -3.09 11.77 9.22
C LEU A 58 -3.25 13.22 8.74
N CYS A 59 -3.63 14.13 9.66
CA CYS A 59 -3.87 15.54 9.35
C CYS A 59 -2.63 16.42 9.52
N GLY A 60 -1.60 15.94 10.21
CA GLY A 60 -0.36 16.67 10.44
C GLY A 60 0.57 16.73 9.22
N ASN A 61 1.70 17.41 9.41
CA ASN A 61 2.75 17.52 8.39
C ASN A 61 3.68 16.31 8.40
N PHE A 62 3.13 15.13 8.16
CA PHE A 62 3.90 13.88 8.06
C PHE A 62 4.01 13.40 6.62
N HIS A 63 5.04 12.60 6.36
CA HIS A 63 5.22 11.98 5.05
C HIS A 63 4.02 11.10 4.68
N VAL A 64 3.70 11.02 3.38
CA VAL A 64 2.51 10.30 2.87
C VAL A 64 2.48 8.83 3.30
N THR A 65 3.64 8.22 3.51
CA THR A 65 3.77 6.84 3.96
C THR A 65 3.32 6.64 5.42
N ALA A 66 3.56 7.62 6.30
CA ALA A 66 3.05 7.63 7.67
C ALA A 66 1.53 7.90 7.69
N LYS A 67 1.05 8.84 6.85
CA LYS A 67 -0.39 9.10 6.67
C LYS A 67 -1.15 7.86 6.21
N ASN A 68 -0.61 7.11 5.25
CA ASN A 68 -1.17 5.84 4.78
C ASN A 68 -1.26 4.80 5.90
N ALA A 69 -0.22 4.69 6.74
CA ALA A 69 -0.23 3.82 7.90
C ALA A 69 -1.30 4.27 8.92
N ALA A 70 -1.38 5.56 9.20
CA ALA A 70 -2.39 6.11 10.10
C ALA A 70 -3.82 5.80 9.61
N ALA A 71 -4.10 6.02 8.33
CA ALA A 71 -5.38 5.68 7.72
C ALA A 71 -5.67 4.16 7.76
N TYR A 72 -4.65 3.31 7.62
CA TYR A 72 -4.79 1.87 7.83
C TYR A 72 -5.20 1.54 9.28
N GLY A 73 -4.60 2.18 10.28
CA GLY A 73 -5.00 2.03 11.69
C GLY A 73 -6.46 2.45 11.91
N LEU A 74 -6.86 3.62 11.40
CA LEU A 74 -8.23 4.13 11.52
C LEU A 74 -9.28 3.18 10.93
N ARG A 75 -8.99 2.55 9.78
CA ARG A 75 -9.88 1.56 9.18
C ARG A 75 -10.05 0.29 10.01
N ASN A 76 -9.05 -0.06 10.81
CA ASN A 76 -9.05 -1.25 11.67
C ASN A 76 -9.62 -0.99 13.07
N MET A 77 -10.01 0.25 13.39
CA MET A 77 -10.71 0.58 14.62
C MET A 77 -12.01 -0.22 14.74
N ARG A 78 -12.32 -0.65 15.96
CA ARG A 78 -13.45 -1.55 16.26
C ARG A 78 -14.43 -0.89 17.23
N GLY A 79 -15.61 -1.51 17.36
CA GLY A 79 -16.65 -1.09 18.30
C GLY A 79 -17.05 0.38 18.13
N ARG A 80 -17.14 1.09 19.26
CA ARG A 80 -17.57 2.50 19.35
C ARG A 80 -16.69 3.42 18.51
N MET A 81 -15.39 3.14 18.47
CA MET A 81 -14.38 3.98 17.81
C MET A 81 -14.39 3.84 16.30
N LYS A 82 -15.00 2.80 15.74
CA LYS A 82 -15.13 2.63 14.28
C LYS A 82 -15.86 3.80 13.63
N LYS A 83 -16.97 4.24 14.23
CA LYS A 83 -17.76 5.37 13.70
C LYS A 83 -16.94 6.66 13.72
N VAL A 84 -16.27 6.93 14.83
CA VAL A 84 -15.44 8.12 15.02
C VAL A 84 -14.23 8.11 14.08
N ALA A 85 -13.62 6.95 13.85
CA ALA A 85 -12.51 6.80 12.92
C ALA A 85 -12.93 7.06 11.46
N LEU A 86 -14.11 6.56 11.06
CA LEU A 86 -14.67 6.86 9.74
C LEU A 86 -15.03 8.35 9.59
N GLU A 87 -15.53 8.97 10.65
CA GLU A 87 -15.77 10.41 10.66
C GLU A 87 -14.47 11.20 10.50
N ALA A 88 -13.39 10.81 11.17
CA ALA A 88 -12.08 11.42 11.01
C ALA A 88 -11.56 11.30 9.56
N LEU A 89 -11.75 10.14 8.91
CA LEU A 89 -11.41 9.97 7.49
C LEU A 89 -12.28 10.85 6.58
N ASN A 90 -13.57 10.99 6.86
CA ASN A 90 -14.47 11.90 6.13
C ASN A 90 -14.08 13.37 6.31
N GLN A 91 -13.71 13.78 7.52
CA GLN A 91 -13.17 15.12 7.79
C GLN A 91 -11.89 15.36 6.98
N GLY A 92 -11.03 14.35 6.85
CA GLY A 92 -9.81 14.40 6.05
C GLY A 92 -10.03 14.65 4.55
N LEU A 93 -11.21 14.36 4.00
CA LEU A 93 -11.56 14.72 2.61
C LEU A 93 -11.68 16.24 2.39
N LYS A 94 -12.00 16.98 3.46
CA LYS A 94 -12.13 18.44 3.45
C LYS A 94 -10.83 19.15 3.85
N HIS A 95 -9.75 18.41 4.10
CA HIS A 95 -8.48 18.96 4.56
C HIS A 95 -7.81 19.85 3.49
N ARG A 96 -6.99 20.83 3.85
CA ARG A 96 -6.30 21.68 2.85
C ARG A 96 -5.26 20.90 2.05
N ASP A 97 -4.54 20.00 2.71
CA ASP A 97 -3.49 19.20 2.09
C ASP A 97 -4.04 18.09 1.17
N ASN A 98 -3.64 18.11 -0.10
CA ASN A 98 -4.02 17.12 -1.09
C ASN A 98 -3.55 15.71 -0.74
N SER A 99 -2.40 15.55 -0.08
CA SER A 99 -1.91 14.23 0.30
C SER A 99 -2.85 13.56 1.31
N THR A 100 -3.29 14.31 2.33
CA THR A 100 -4.29 13.86 3.30
C THR A 100 -5.62 13.53 2.63
N LYS A 101 -6.12 14.36 1.71
CA LYS A 101 -7.36 14.07 0.96
C LYS A 101 -7.28 12.75 0.21
N GLN A 102 -6.18 12.53 -0.53
CA GLN A 102 -5.98 11.33 -1.34
C GLN A 102 -5.91 10.07 -0.47
N VAL A 103 -5.17 10.12 0.64
CA VAL A 103 -5.05 9.02 1.59
C VAL A 103 -6.42 8.69 2.21
N CYS A 104 -7.17 9.71 2.65
CA CYS A 104 -8.50 9.52 3.24
C CYS A 104 -9.49 8.93 2.24
N ARG A 105 -9.48 9.41 1.00
CA ARG A 105 -10.31 8.87 -0.09
C ARG A 105 -10.01 7.40 -0.34
N ALA A 106 -8.73 7.06 -0.50
CA ALA A 106 -8.32 5.67 -0.72
C ALA A 106 -8.73 4.77 0.47
N ALA A 107 -8.58 5.26 1.69
CA ALA A 107 -8.98 4.53 2.88
C ALA A 107 -10.48 4.25 2.95
N LEU A 108 -11.32 5.25 2.66
CA LEU A 108 -12.79 5.11 2.65
C LEU A 108 -13.26 4.16 1.55
N GLN A 109 -12.66 4.24 0.35
CA GLN A 109 -12.94 3.30 -0.74
C GLN A 109 -12.67 1.84 -0.34
N LEU A 110 -11.59 1.58 0.40
CA LEU A 110 -11.25 0.23 0.89
C LEU A 110 -12.19 -0.29 1.98
N VAL A 111 -12.96 0.58 2.63
CA VAL A 111 -14.00 0.18 3.60
C VAL A 111 -15.38 0.03 2.93
N GLY A 112 -15.47 0.28 1.62
CA GLY A 112 -16.73 0.23 0.88
C GLY A 112 -17.66 1.42 1.14
N GLN A 113 -17.14 2.50 1.73
CA GLN A 113 -17.89 3.76 1.84
C GLN A 113 -18.02 4.40 0.45
N LYS A 114 -19.24 4.82 0.11
CA LYS A 114 -19.53 5.51 -1.16
C LYS A 114 -18.98 6.93 -1.10
N VAL A 115 -17.69 7.10 -1.40
CA VAL A 115 -17.08 8.42 -1.54
C VAL A 115 -17.59 9.03 -2.84
N SER A 116 -18.28 10.17 -2.77
CA SER A 116 -18.75 10.89 -3.95
C SER A 116 -17.56 11.18 -4.86
N ALA A 117 -17.71 10.81 -6.14
CA ALA A 117 -16.66 10.86 -7.13
C ALA A 117 -16.38 12.31 -7.60
N GLY A 118 -16.05 13.23 -6.69
CA GLY A 118 -15.47 14.52 -7.06
C GLY A 118 -13.97 14.35 -7.27
N ASP A 119 -13.49 14.51 -8.51
CA ASP A 119 -12.08 14.51 -8.90
C ASP A 119 -11.21 13.36 -8.37
N SER A 120 -11.44 12.15 -8.88
CA SER A 120 -10.39 11.13 -8.87
C SER A 120 -9.32 11.49 -9.91
N PRO A 121 -8.01 11.49 -9.58
CA PRO A 121 -6.99 11.49 -10.60
C PRO A 121 -7.20 10.23 -11.44
N LYS A 122 -7.49 10.39 -12.73
CA LYS A 122 -7.64 9.30 -13.69
C LYS A 122 -6.47 8.35 -13.48
N ARG A 123 -6.74 7.11 -13.04
CA ARG A 123 -5.79 6.01 -13.17
C ARG A 123 -5.39 6.00 -14.65
N GLN A 124 -4.18 6.44 -14.95
CA GLN A 124 -3.59 6.20 -16.25
C GLN A 124 -3.50 4.68 -16.35
N THR A 125 -4.40 4.10 -17.14
CA THR A 125 -4.32 2.70 -17.52
C THR A 125 -2.94 2.51 -18.14
N PRO A 126 -2.17 1.48 -17.74
CA PRO A 126 -0.93 1.18 -18.44
C PRO A 126 -1.31 0.91 -19.89
N LYS A 127 -0.82 1.77 -20.80
CA LYS A 127 -1.00 1.58 -22.24
C LYS A 127 -0.51 0.18 -22.55
N LYS A 128 -1.42 -0.71 -22.97
CA LYS A 128 -1.08 -2.02 -23.53
C LYS A 128 0.06 -1.80 -24.53
N THR A 129 1.24 -2.34 -24.24
CA THR A 129 2.25 -2.53 -25.26
C THR A 129 1.63 -3.48 -26.28
N ARG A 130 1.27 -2.92 -27.44
CA ARG A 130 0.75 -3.67 -28.57
C ARG A 130 1.94 -4.45 -29.12
N ILE A 131 2.12 -5.70 -28.67
CA ILE A 131 3.06 -6.63 -29.28
C ILE A 131 2.64 -6.70 -30.76
N ARG A 132 3.46 -6.12 -31.64
CA ARG A 132 3.28 -6.24 -33.08
C ARG A 132 3.68 -7.67 -33.43
N GLU A 133 2.71 -8.49 -33.82
CA GLU A 133 2.97 -9.74 -34.51
C GLU A 133 3.85 -9.43 -35.72
N ILE A 134 5.02 -10.07 -35.78
CA ILE A 134 5.91 -10.02 -36.92
C ILE A 134 5.23 -10.86 -38.00
N SER A 135 4.58 -10.18 -38.96
CA SER A 135 4.03 -10.80 -40.16
C SER A 135 5.20 -11.21 -41.06
N HIS A 136 5.53 -12.51 -41.05
CA HIS A 136 6.41 -13.12 -42.04
C HIS A 136 5.56 -13.55 -43.23
N GLU A 137 5.47 -12.72 -44.27
CA GLU A 137 4.90 -13.14 -45.55
C GLU A 137 5.60 -12.42 -46.71
N SER A 138 6.35 -13.20 -47.50
CA SER A 138 6.70 -13.00 -48.92
C SER A 138 7.73 -11.90 -49.27
N ARG A 139 8.83 -12.10 -50.03
CA ARG A 139 9.22 -12.99 -51.16
C ARG A 139 10.70 -12.67 -51.54
N PRO A 140 11.41 -13.26 -52.55
CA PRO A 140 10.98 -14.22 -53.59
C PRO A 140 11.91 -15.45 -53.82
N ARG A 141 11.36 -16.40 -54.60
CA ARG A 141 11.98 -17.59 -55.20
C ARG A 141 13.13 -17.23 -56.16
N ALA A 142 14.30 -17.83 -55.95
CA ALA A 142 15.29 -18.01 -57.02
C ALA A 142 14.97 -19.30 -57.79
N ARG A 143 15.05 -19.21 -59.12
CA ARG A 143 14.55 -20.17 -60.11
C ARG A 143 15.43 -21.43 -60.18
N TYR A 144 14.76 -22.53 -60.53
CA TYR A 144 15.34 -23.79 -60.98
C TYR A 144 16.38 -23.61 -62.09
N ASP A 145 17.46 -24.40 -62.04
CA ASP A 145 17.95 -25.05 -63.26
C ASP A 145 18.26 -26.53 -62.95
N THR A 146 17.58 -27.40 -63.68
CA THR A 146 17.78 -28.84 -63.72
C THR A 146 18.22 -29.19 -65.12
N ARG A 147 19.40 -29.85 -65.21
CA ARG A 147 19.89 -30.77 -66.26
C ARG A 147 21.16 -30.30 -66.96
N ARG A 148 22.26 -30.98 -66.63
CA ARG A 148 23.40 -31.44 -67.47
C ARG A 148 24.51 -31.81 -66.47
N GLY A 149 25.04 -33.01 -66.36
CA GLY A 149 24.98 -34.23 -67.14
C GLY A 149 26.20 -35.06 -66.75
N VAL A 150 26.14 -36.37 -67.01
CA VAL A 150 27.29 -37.25 -67.31
C VAL A 150 28.27 -37.52 -66.16
N GLY A 151 28.26 -38.77 -65.70
CA GLY A 151 29.25 -39.26 -64.75
C GLY A 151 30.60 -39.64 -65.37
N THR A 152 31.59 -39.78 -64.50
CA THR A 152 32.76 -40.67 -64.56
C THR A 152 33.21 -40.82 -63.10
N ARG A 153 33.23 -42.00 -62.47
CA ARG A 153 34.15 -43.14 -62.65
C ARG A 153 35.61 -42.78 -62.29
N ARG A 154 36.08 -43.42 -61.20
CA ARG A 154 37.42 -43.95 -60.86
C ARG A 154 38.44 -43.10 -60.07
N MET A 155 38.82 -43.73 -58.94
CA MET A 155 40.17 -44.14 -58.48
C MET A 155 41.08 -43.17 -57.70
N ARG A 156 41.40 -43.66 -56.48
CA ARG A 156 42.69 -43.73 -55.75
C ARG A 156 43.51 -42.46 -55.52
N GLY A 157 43.76 -42.24 -54.23
CA GLY A 157 45.04 -41.87 -53.62
C GLY A 157 45.07 -42.51 -52.24
#